data_AF-F6UE78-F1
#
_entry.id   AF-F6UE78-F1
#
_cell.length_a   1.000
_cell.length_b   1.000
_cell.length_c   1.000
_cell.angle_alpha   90.00
_cell.angle_beta   90.00
_cell.angle_gamma   90.00
#
_symmetry.space_group_name_H-M   'P 1'
#
loop_
_entity.id
_entity.type
_entity.pdbx_description
1 polymer ?
#
loop_
_entity_poly.entity_id
_entity_poly.type
_entity_poly.pdbx_seq_one_letter_code
_entity_poly.pdbx_strand_id
1 'polypeptide(L)'
;MKVIALISGGKDSCYNMMQCVDMGHSIVGLANLQPVGKDELDSYMYQTVGHEAIEYYAEAMDLPLYMREIAGASKSTNLNYDQVDGDEVEDLYLLLKHIQVNSELEYEAVSCGAILSDYQRLRVENVCGRLGLTCLAYLWRREQSELLEEMIQNKVTSILIKTAGMGLEPKHLGLSLHEMKSQLFKLNSKYGSHICGEGGEYESFTLDCPLFKKKIVLDKSEVITVSDDAMAPVTYLKLHKLHLEDKPTQQVDIITTPVLNKTINQLVGNNHVKVKPQLKLKWKQNNNHNNNKNNTTISMKKHEDYLVVGGIYGMLCDEKSVDSIKSATIKAMDVLAGTLQQHGHSLKDATYIHLYIADMSDFHVINSVYKKYFKREPPSRVCVAVWLAHDCHLQMDCLSHHNEKQTRNNLHVQSVSHWAPANIGPYSQCVTRGNVHYIAGQIGLVPGSMKLVEGCYEQAYLAMKHVKSILKVMKPPSTLRNTIQCVCYITVDTFVNVARKCWDEQCVEYEEIGNLPIYVVVPHLPKNSSIEWQVI
;
A
#
# COMPACT_ATOMS: atom_id res chain seq x y z
N MET A 1 -16.09 5.83 -2.38
CA MET A 1 -16.24 5.31 -1.01
C MET A 1 -16.57 6.46 -0.07
N LYS A 2 -17.37 6.19 0.95
CA LYS A 2 -17.51 7.08 2.12
C LYS A 2 -16.31 6.87 3.06
N VAL A 3 -15.67 7.95 3.49
CA VAL A 3 -14.36 7.93 4.17
C VAL A 3 -14.44 8.64 5.52
N ILE A 4 -13.90 8.00 6.55
CA ILE A 4 -13.55 8.67 7.81
C ILE A 4 -12.10 9.13 7.73
N ALA A 5 -11.84 10.41 7.99
CA ALA A 5 -10.49 10.95 7.96
C ALA A 5 -9.84 10.94 9.33
N LEU A 6 -8.67 10.30 9.45
CA LEU A 6 -7.82 10.46 10.62
C LEU A 6 -7.14 11.82 10.52
N ILE A 7 -7.47 12.71 11.44
CA ILE A 7 -6.93 14.07 11.47
C ILE A 7 -5.99 14.25 12.67
N SER A 8 -4.94 15.03 12.46
CA SER A 8 -3.97 15.42 13.48
C SER A 8 -3.85 16.93 13.67
N GLY A 9 -4.58 17.72 12.85
CA GLY A 9 -4.32 19.15 12.68
C GLY A 9 -3.21 19.44 11.66
N GLY A 10 -2.37 18.45 11.33
CA GLY A 10 -1.26 18.63 10.41
C GLY A 10 -1.64 18.80 8.94
N LYS A 11 -0.68 19.36 8.18
CA LYS A 11 -0.73 19.49 6.72
C LYS A 11 -0.98 18.16 6.00
N ASP A 12 -0.42 17.07 6.52
CA ASP A 12 -0.41 15.77 5.84
C ASP A 12 -1.79 15.12 5.88
N SER A 13 -2.47 15.19 7.03
CA SER A 13 -3.86 14.74 7.16
C SER A 13 -4.81 15.53 6.26
N CYS A 14 -4.63 16.86 6.17
CA CYS A 14 -5.43 17.73 5.29
C CYS A 14 -5.21 17.41 3.82
N TYR A 15 -3.95 17.31 3.40
CA TYR A 15 -3.64 17.06 2.01
C TYR A 15 -4.06 15.64 1.57
N ASN A 16 -3.94 14.63 2.44
CA ASN A 16 -4.45 13.29 2.13
C ASN A 16 -5.98 13.26 1.99
N MET A 17 -6.73 14.05 2.78
CA MET A 17 -8.17 14.23 2.56
C MET A 17 -8.47 14.84 1.19
N MET A 18 -7.70 15.84 0.76
CA MET A 18 -7.84 16.42 -0.58
C MET A 18 -7.58 15.39 -1.67
N GLN A 19 -6.56 14.54 -1.50
CA GLN A 19 -6.31 13.43 -2.42
C GLN A 19 -7.46 12.43 -2.46
N CYS A 20 -8.08 12.11 -1.31
CA CYS A 20 -9.26 11.25 -1.27
C CYS A 20 -10.40 11.85 -2.10
N VAL A 21 -10.68 13.15 -1.96
CA VAL A 21 -11.74 13.85 -2.70
C VAL A 21 -11.45 13.89 -4.20
N ASP A 22 -10.21 14.20 -4.60
CA ASP A 22 -9.76 14.19 -6.00
C ASP A 22 -9.90 12.79 -6.64
N MET A 23 -9.70 11.73 -5.84
CA MET A 23 -9.92 10.34 -6.25
C MET A 23 -11.39 9.92 -6.27
N GLY A 24 -12.33 10.85 -6.08
CA GLY A 24 -13.77 10.61 -6.14
C GLY A 24 -14.33 9.96 -4.86
N HIS A 25 -13.67 10.13 -3.73
CA HIS A 25 -14.19 9.72 -2.42
C HIS A 25 -14.88 10.87 -1.70
N SER A 26 -15.74 10.54 -0.75
CA SER A 26 -16.47 11.53 0.05
C SER A 26 -16.04 11.41 1.50
N ILE A 27 -15.50 12.48 2.07
CA ILE A 27 -15.22 12.55 3.50
C ILE A 27 -16.55 12.76 4.22
N VAL A 28 -16.92 11.83 5.12
CA VAL A 28 -18.21 11.84 5.83
C VAL A 28 -18.08 12.10 7.33
N GLY A 29 -16.85 12.08 7.86
CA GLY A 29 -16.57 12.35 9.26
C GLY A 29 -15.08 12.38 9.54
N LEU A 30 -14.75 12.98 10.68
CA LEU A 30 -13.39 13.16 11.16
C LEU A 30 -13.19 12.31 12.41
N ALA A 31 -12.00 11.74 12.56
CA ALA A 31 -11.63 10.95 13.72
C ALA A 31 -10.26 11.39 14.24
N ASN A 32 -10.14 11.55 15.56
CA ASN A 32 -8.90 11.94 16.20
C ASN A 32 -8.72 11.16 17.52
N LEU A 33 -7.46 10.86 17.84
CA LEU A 33 -7.07 10.37 19.15
C LEU A 33 -6.36 11.50 19.90
N GLN A 34 -6.91 11.85 21.07
CA GLN A 34 -6.44 12.98 21.86
C GLN A 34 -5.57 12.52 23.04
N PRO A 35 -4.48 13.24 23.36
CA PRO A 35 -3.68 12.94 24.54
C PRO A 35 -4.44 13.24 25.84
N VAL A 36 -4.07 12.58 26.95
CA VAL A 36 -4.65 12.83 28.28
C VAL A 36 -3.66 13.59 29.15
N GLY A 37 -4.05 14.78 29.63
CA GLY A 37 -3.38 15.50 30.72
C GLY A 37 -2.00 16.10 30.42
N LYS A 38 -1.51 16.02 29.17
CA LYS A 38 -0.28 16.68 28.69
C LYS A 38 -0.43 17.09 27.22
N ASP A 39 0.05 18.29 26.89
CA ASP A 39 0.04 18.82 25.52
C ASP A 39 1.08 18.14 24.61
N GLU A 40 2.11 17.53 25.20
CA GLU A 40 3.17 16.79 24.50
C GLU A 40 3.34 15.39 25.11
N LEU A 41 3.24 14.36 24.26
CA LEU A 41 3.59 12.98 24.59
C LEU A 41 4.62 12.47 23.58
N ASP A 42 5.50 11.58 24.02
CA ASP A 42 6.38 10.79 23.15
C ASP A 42 5.58 9.68 22.44
N SER A 43 4.62 10.05 21.58
CA SER A 43 3.91 9.09 20.72
C SER A 43 4.60 8.99 19.36
N TYR A 44 4.91 7.76 18.93
CA TYR A 44 5.40 7.49 17.58
C TYR A 44 4.29 7.54 16.52
N MET A 45 3.02 7.56 16.95
CA MET A 45 1.87 7.45 16.06
C MET A 45 1.17 8.81 15.88
N TYR A 46 0.92 9.55 16.97
CA TYR A 46 0.01 10.70 16.94
C TYR A 46 0.70 12.03 17.23
N GLN A 47 0.31 13.04 16.46
CA GLN A 47 0.59 14.44 16.78
C GLN A 47 -0.15 14.82 18.07
N THR A 48 0.54 15.44 19.01
CA THR A 48 -0.06 15.87 20.28
C THR A 48 -0.17 17.39 20.41
N VAL A 49 0.71 18.14 19.77
CA VAL A 49 0.65 19.61 19.77
C VAL A 49 -0.47 20.09 18.84
N GLY A 50 -1.28 21.03 19.33
CA GLY A 50 -2.40 21.62 18.60
C GLY A 50 -3.69 20.80 18.66
N HIS A 51 -3.74 19.76 19.51
CA HIS A 51 -4.94 18.95 19.72
C HIS A 51 -6.13 19.79 20.24
N GLU A 52 -5.85 20.89 20.96
CA GLU A 52 -6.86 21.82 21.47
C GLU A 52 -7.67 22.52 20.37
N ALA A 53 -7.17 22.53 19.14
CA ALA A 53 -7.79 23.22 18.01
C ALA A 53 -8.47 22.28 16.99
N ILE A 54 -8.51 20.96 17.28
CA ILE A 54 -9.08 19.95 16.36
C ILE A 54 -10.59 20.13 16.15
N GLU A 55 -11.32 20.60 17.16
CA GLU A 55 -12.77 20.85 17.05
C GLU A 55 -13.09 21.89 15.95
N TYR A 56 -12.21 22.86 15.73
CA TYR A 56 -12.38 23.85 14.66
C TYR A 56 -12.37 23.21 13.26
N TYR A 57 -11.76 22.04 13.07
CA TYR A 57 -11.82 21.34 11.77
C TYR A 57 -13.22 20.83 11.49
N ALA A 58 -13.89 20.30 12.51
CA ALA A 58 -15.26 19.79 12.41
C ALA A 58 -16.22 20.90 11.97
N GLU A 59 -16.14 22.04 12.63
CA GLU A 59 -16.94 23.23 12.32
C GLU A 59 -16.54 23.86 10.98
N ALA A 60 -15.24 23.95 10.67
CA ALA A 60 -14.75 24.51 9.42
C ALA A 60 -15.16 23.68 8.20
N MET A 61 -15.17 22.35 8.33
CA MET A 61 -15.59 21.43 7.25
C MET A 61 -17.09 21.14 7.25
N ASP A 62 -17.79 21.45 8.34
CA ASP A 62 -19.18 21.06 8.59
C ASP A 62 -19.35 19.54 8.48
N LEU A 63 -18.58 18.84 9.31
CA LEU A 63 -18.53 17.37 9.40
C LEU A 63 -18.53 16.91 10.86
N PRO A 64 -19.11 15.73 11.16
CA PRO A 64 -19.06 15.16 12.50
C PRO A 64 -17.63 14.78 12.89
N LEU A 65 -17.26 15.05 14.14
CA LEU A 65 -15.97 14.70 14.73
C LEU A 65 -16.15 13.66 15.83
N TYR A 66 -15.35 12.61 15.76
CA TYR A 66 -15.29 11.54 16.75
C TYR A 66 -13.92 11.54 17.41
N MET A 67 -13.91 11.77 18.71
CA MET A 67 -12.68 11.78 19.50
C MET A 67 -12.67 10.64 20.52
N ARG A 68 -11.48 10.12 20.78
CA ARG A 68 -11.23 9.20 21.88
C ARG A 68 -9.90 9.53 22.52
N GLU A 69 -9.85 9.45 23.84
CA GLU A 69 -8.61 9.62 24.60
C GLU A 69 -7.66 8.43 24.38
N ILE A 70 -6.36 8.74 24.25
CA ILE A 70 -5.30 7.75 24.22
C ILE A 70 -5.12 7.22 25.65
N ALA A 71 -5.58 5.98 25.89
CA ALA A 71 -5.42 5.30 27.18
C ALA A 71 -4.24 4.30 27.14
N GLY A 72 -3.93 3.78 25.95
CA GLY A 72 -2.80 2.89 25.73
C GLY A 72 -1.45 3.60 25.66
N ALA A 73 -0.38 2.82 25.74
CA ALA A 73 1.00 3.30 25.53
C ALA A 73 1.59 2.69 24.24
N SER A 74 2.68 3.25 23.72
CA SER A 74 3.41 2.65 22.60
C SER A 74 4.18 1.40 23.06
N LYS A 75 3.51 0.25 23.15
CA LYS A 75 4.08 -1.02 23.64
C LYS A 75 4.64 -1.87 22.51
N SER A 76 3.90 -1.96 21.41
CA SER A 76 4.29 -2.70 20.21
C SER A 76 5.10 -1.77 19.31
N THR A 77 6.43 -1.83 19.39
CA THR A 77 7.33 -0.93 18.65
C THR A 77 7.93 -1.57 17.38
N ASN A 78 7.60 -2.83 17.11
CA ASN A 78 7.99 -3.50 15.87
C ASN A 78 7.34 -2.84 14.65
N LEU A 79 7.95 -3.01 13.48
CA LEU A 79 7.42 -2.47 12.22
C LEU A 79 6.01 -3.02 11.93
N ASN A 80 5.87 -4.35 12.00
CA ASN A 80 4.58 -5.01 11.93
C ASN A 80 3.89 -4.94 13.30
N TYR A 81 2.63 -4.51 13.30
CA TYR A 81 1.84 -4.43 14.53
C TYR A 81 1.34 -5.81 14.96
N ASP A 82 1.68 -6.19 16.19
CA ASP A 82 1.04 -7.25 16.96
C ASP A 82 0.04 -6.63 17.92
N GLN A 83 -1.17 -7.21 17.99
CA GLN A 83 -2.19 -6.77 18.93
C GLN A 83 -1.66 -6.96 20.35
N VAL A 84 -1.58 -5.86 21.10
CA VAL A 84 -1.12 -5.85 22.48
C VAL A 84 -2.13 -5.08 23.32
N ASP A 85 -2.58 -5.69 24.40
CA ASP A 85 -3.55 -5.07 25.30
C ASP A 85 -2.98 -3.79 25.92
N GLY A 86 -3.78 -2.72 25.85
CA GLY A 86 -3.40 -1.38 26.33
C GLY A 86 -2.31 -0.71 25.48
N ASP A 87 -2.23 -1.03 24.19
CA ASP A 87 -1.44 -0.30 23.22
C ASP A 87 -2.27 0.78 22.50
N GLU A 88 -1.64 1.91 22.15
CA GLU A 88 -2.31 3.07 21.54
C GLU A 88 -2.98 2.78 20.18
N VAL A 89 -2.59 1.71 19.48
CA VAL A 89 -3.23 1.28 18.23
C VAL A 89 -4.60 0.63 18.50
N GLU A 90 -4.80 0.05 19.67
CA GLU A 90 -6.10 -0.51 20.06
C GLU A 90 -7.12 0.59 20.36
N ASP A 91 -6.67 1.75 20.84
CA ASP A 91 -7.56 2.92 20.97
C ASP A 91 -8.07 3.39 19.60
N LEU A 92 -7.24 3.34 18.54
CA LEU A 92 -7.69 3.63 17.18
C LEU A 92 -8.71 2.61 16.70
N TYR A 93 -8.48 1.33 16.98
CA TYR A 93 -9.43 0.27 16.67
C TYR A 93 -10.78 0.51 17.36
N LEU A 94 -10.76 0.85 18.66
CA LEU A 94 -11.97 1.10 19.44
C LEU A 94 -12.70 2.34 18.96
N LEU A 95 -12.00 3.42 18.61
CA LEU A 95 -12.58 4.64 18.03
C LEU A 95 -13.32 4.33 16.72
N LEU A 96 -12.65 3.69 15.76
CA LEU A 96 -13.26 3.37 14.47
C LEU A 96 -14.41 2.37 14.62
N LYS A 97 -14.25 1.35 15.47
CA LYS A 97 -15.34 0.40 15.78
C LYS A 97 -16.54 1.10 16.42
N HIS A 98 -16.30 2.06 17.30
CA HIS A 98 -17.36 2.86 17.91
C HIS A 98 -18.15 3.63 16.84
N ILE A 99 -17.47 4.23 15.86
CA ILE A 99 -18.12 4.90 14.74
C ILE A 99 -18.97 3.91 13.93
N GLN A 100 -18.45 2.72 13.59
CA GLN A 100 -19.20 1.70 12.84
C GLN A 100 -20.48 1.22 13.55
N VAL A 101 -20.46 1.13 14.88
CA VAL A 101 -21.55 0.52 15.65
C VAL A 101 -22.55 1.55 16.17
N ASN A 102 -22.09 2.74 16.55
CA ASN A 102 -22.89 3.71 17.30
C ASN A 102 -23.22 4.99 16.52
N SER A 103 -22.72 5.14 15.29
CA SER A 103 -23.11 6.27 14.43
C SER A 103 -24.04 5.80 13.32
N GLU A 104 -24.82 6.72 12.78
CA GLU A 104 -25.62 6.48 11.55
C GLU A 104 -24.75 6.55 10.27
N LEU A 105 -23.43 6.74 10.41
CA LEU A 105 -22.51 6.86 9.28
C LEU A 105 -22.06 5.49 8.79
N GLU A 106 -22.45 5.17 7.57
CA GLU A 106 -21.79 4.11 6.81
C GLU A 106 -20.48 4.63 6.22
N TYR A 107 -19.40 3.87 6.38
CA TYR A 107 -18.12 4.17 5.74
C TYR A 107 -17.35 2.90 5.40
N GLU A 108 -16.53 2.99 4.35
CA GLU A 108 -15.85 1.85 3.74
C GLU A 108 -14.33 1.98 3.82
N ALA A 109 -13.84 3.18 4.18
CA ALA A 109 -12.44 3.51 4.11
C ALA A 109 -12.02 4.56 5.16
N VAL A 110 -10.72 4.56 5.45
CA VAL A 110 -10.07 5.47 6.40
C VAL A 110 -8.93 6.20 5.71
N SER A 111 -8.92 7.53 5.78
CA SER A 111 -7.83 8.37 5.26
C SER A 111 -6.70 8.48 6.29
N CYS A 112 -5.47 8.25 5.85
CA CYS A 112 -4.24 8.30 6.66
C CYS A 112 -3.17 9.18 5.99
N GLY A 113 -2.71 10.22 6.69
CA GLY A 113 -1.74 11.19 6.18
C GLY A 113 -0.25 10.75 6.23
N ALA A 114 0.07 9.47 6.32
CA ALA A 114 1.47 9.03 6.41
C ALA A 114 2.23 9.23 5.08
N ILE A 115 3.39 9.91 5.11
CA ILE A 115 4.23 10.10 3.91
C ILE A 115 5.34 9.04 3.86
N LEU A 116 6.25 8.96 4.82
CA LEU A 116 7.34 7.97 4.82
C LEU A 116 7.16 6.86 5.84
N SER A 117 6.44 7.12 6.92
CA SER A 117 6.33 6.21 8.05
C SER A 117 5.58 4.92 7.70
N ASP A 118 6.33 3.84 7.45
CA ASP A 118 5.79 2.49 7.38
C ASP A 118 5.16 2.06 8.71
N TYR A 119 5.70 2.55 9.83
CA TYR A 119 5.21 2.29 11.17
C TYR A 119 3.75 2.73 11.36
N GLN A 120 3.43 3.98 10.99
CA GLN A 120 2.08 4.54 11.07
C GLN A 120 1.13 3.85 10.09
N ARG A 121 1.54 3.74 8.82
CA ARG A 121 0.72 3.13 7.77
C ARG A 121 0.32 1.69 8.12
N LEU A 122 1.27 0.84 8.55
CA LEU A 122 1.00 -0.56 8.85
C LEU A 122 0.06 -0.74 10.05
N ARG A 123 0.07 0.19 11.02
CA ARG A 123 -0.88 0.20 12.15
C ARG A 123 -2.29 0.54 11.69
N VAL A 124 -2.44 1.57 10.87
CA VAL A 124 -3.75 1.93 10.29
C VAL A 124 -4.26 0.82 9.38
N GLU A 125 -3.41 0.22 8.54
CA GLU A 125 -3.76 -0.95 7.72
C GLU A 125 -4.23 -2.14 8.57
N ASN A 126 -3.56 -2.40 9.70
CA ASN A 126 -3.95 -3.47 10.62
C ASN A 126 -5.35 -3.23 11.19
N VAL A 127 -5.61 -2.02 11.71
CA VAL A 127 -6.93 -1.65 12.25
C VAL A 127 -8.00 -1.75 11.16
N CYS A 128 -7.74 -1.19 9.97
CA CYS A 128 -8.67 -1.26 8.84
C CYS A 128 -8.96 -2.70 8.44
N GLY A 129 -7.92 -3.54 8.34
CA GLY A 129 -8.04 -4.95 7.98
C GLY A 129 -8.90 -5.76 8.96
N ARG A 130 -8.86 -5.43 10.26
CA ARG A 130 -9.72 -6.05 11.30
C ARG A 130 -11.17 -5.59 11.24
N LEU A 131 -11.41 -4.36 10.78
CA LEU A 131 -12.74 -3.74 10.68
C LEU A 131 -13.38 -3.88 9.29
N GLY A 132 -12.68 -4.52 8.34
CA GLY A 132 -13.16 -4.66 6.95
C GLY A 132 -13.13 -3.37 6.15
N LEU A 133 -12.27 -2.42 6.54
CA LEU A 133 -12.13 -1.10 5.91
C LEU A 133 -10.93 -1.05 4.97
N THR A 134 -10.97 -0.12 4.01
CA THR A 134 -9.82 0.20 3.14
C THR A 134 -9.00 1.34 3.73
N CYS A 135 -7.67 1.20 3.82
CA CYS A 135 -6.78 2.29 4.19
C CYS A 135 -6.39 3.11 2.95
N LEU A 136 -6.58 4.43 3.00
CA LEU A 136 -6.23 5.38 1.92
C LEU A 136 -5.05 6.25 2.38
N ALA A 137 -3.86 5.94 1.88
CA ALA A 137 -2.59 6.60 2.21
C ALA A 137 -1.93 7.15 0.94
N TYR A 138 -2.55 8.13 0.30
CA TYR A 138 -2.15 8.68 -1.00
C TYR A 138 -0.77 9.33 -1.01
N LEU A 139 -0.32 9.82 0.15
CA LEU A 139 0.98 10.49 0.28
C LEU A 139 2.14 9.50 0.48
N TRP A 140 1.84 8.22 0.76
CA TRP A 140 2.86 7.27 1.17
C TRP A 140 3.91 7.03 0.06
N ARG A 141 5.18 7.12 0.45
CA ARG A 141 6.41 7.02 -0.38
C ARG A 141 6.49 8.02 -1.54
N ARG A 142 5.71 9.09 -1.52
CA ARG A 142 5.88 10.21 -2.46
C ARG A 142 7.11 11.04 -2.11
N GLU A 143 7.63 11.72 -3.12
CA GLU A 143 8.79 12.61 -2.99
C GLU A 143 8.37 13.87 -2.20
N GLN A 144 9.15 14.24 -1.18
CA GLN A 144 8.76 15.25 -0.20
C GLN A 144 8.82 16.68 -0.76
N SER A 145 9.75 16.95 -1.67
CA SER A 145 9.88 18.27 -2.29
C SER A 145 8.67 18.58 -3.19
N GLU A 146 8.25 17.62 -4.01
CA GLU A 146 7.03 17.65 -4.81
C GLU A 146 5.80 17.81 -3.91
N LEU A 147 5.71 17.02 -2.83
CA LEU A 147 4.58 17.10 -1.89
C LEU A 147 4.44 18.48 -1.25
N LEU A 148 5.54 19.06 -0.74
CA LEU A 148 5.48 20.38 -0.11
C LEU A 148 5.07 21.46 -1.13
N GLU A 149 5.59 21.39 -2.36
CA GLU A 149 5.21 22.31 -3.42
C GLU A 149 3.73 22.17 -3.80
N GLU A 150 3.24 20.95 -3.94
CA GLU A 150 1.85 20.70 -4.25
C GLU A 150 0.92 21.18 -3.13
N MET A 151 1.26 20.94 -1.86
CA MET A 151 0.47 21.44 -0.72
C MET A 151 0.33 22.97 -0.80
N ILE A 152 1.43 23.68 -1.07
CA ILE A 152 1.44 25.14 -1.22
C ILE A 152 0.58 25.57 -2.43
N GLN A 153 0.76 24.93 -3.58
CA GLN A 153 0.03 25.25 -4.82
C GLN A 153 -1.48 24.99 -4.68
N ASN A 154 -1.86 23.94 -3.94
CA ASN A 154 -3.25 23.57 -3.69
C ASN A 154 -3.85 24.29 -2.46
N LYS A 155 -3.23 25.39 -2.01
CA LYS A 155 -3.73 26.25 -0.94
C LYS A 155 -3.94 25.53 0.39
N VAL A 156 -3.07 24.59 0.73
CA VAL A 156 -2.96 24.05 2.10
C VAL A 156 -2.20 25.08 2.94
N THR A 157 -2.94 25.96 3.60
CA THR A 157 -2.39 27.02 4.45
C THR A 157 -2.15 26.47 5.85
N SER A 158 -0.98 25.87 6.05
CA SER A 158 -0.53 25.39 7.36
C SER A 158 0.61 26.23 7.91
N ILE A 159 0.62 26.42 9.23
CA ILE A 159 1.68 27.08 9.99
C ILE A 159 2.47 26.05 10.78
N LEU A 160 3.75 26.34 11.05
CA LEU A 160 4.55 25.53 11.98
C LEU A 160 4.10 25.79 13.42
N ILE A 161 3.77 24.72 14.14
CA ILE A 161 3.36 24.79 15.55
C ILE A 161 4.30 24.04 16.49
N LYS A 162 5.26 23.27 15.97
CA LYS A 162 6.36 22.69 16.73
C LYS A 162 7.60 22.70 15.88
N THR A 163 8.76 22.89 16.50
CA THR A 163 10.07 22.69 15.88
C THR A 163 10.95 21.90 16.82
N ALA A 164 11.62 20.87 16.30
CA ALA A 164 12.57 20.02 17.03
C ALA A 164 13.74 19.56 16.12
N GLY A 165 13.99 20.29 15.03
CA GLY A 165 15.04 19.98 14.06
C GLY A 165 16.16 21.01 14.06
N MET A 166 17.38 20.55 13.80
CA MET A 166 18.55 21.44 13.69
C MET A 166 18.33 22.53 12.62
N GLY A 167 18.58 23.79 13.01
CA GLY A 167 18.39 24.95 12.14
C GLY A 167 16.94 25.46 12.05
N LEU A 168 16.02 24.86 12.82
CA LEU A 168 14.74 25.46 13.15
C LEU A 168 14.84 26.14 14.52
N GLU A 169 14.25 27.33 14.63
CA GLU A 169 14.34 28.22 15.78
C GLU A 169 12.93 28.69 16.16
N PRO A 170 12.72 29.20 17.39
CA PRO A 170 11.40 29.66 17.85
C PRO A 170 10.75 30.71 16.92
N LYS A 171 11.56 31.51 16.22
CA LYS A 171 11.08 32.52 15.25
C LYS A 171 10.37 31.93 14.03
N HIS A 172 10.51 30.62 13.77
CA HIS A 172 9.83 29.94 12.68
C HIS A 172 8.43 29.46 13.05
N LEU A 173 8.08 29.42 14.34
CA LEU A 173 6.72 29.09 14.77
C LEU A 173 5.74 30.16 14.28
N GLY A 174 4.58 29.72 13.82
CA GLY A 174 3.55 30.57 13.23
C GLY A 174 3.77 30.93 11.76
N LEU A 175 4.96 30.68 11.20
CA LEU A 175 5.21 30.88 9.76
C LEU A 175 4.54 29.78 8.93
N SER A 176 4.00 30.17 7.79
CA SER A 176 3.35 29.26 6.85
C SER A 176 4.34 28.34 6.13
N LEU A 177 3.85 27.22 5.60
CA LEU A 177 4.64 26.35 4.72
C LEU A 177 5.23 27.10 3.51
N HIS A 178 4.50 28.09 2.98
CA HIS A 178 4.98 28.91 1.88
C HIS A 178 6.20 29.74 2.28
N GLU A 179 6.13 30.43 3.42
CA GLU A 179 7.24 31.23 3.96
C GLU A 179 8.42 30.36 4.34
N MET A 180 8.16 29.16 4.89
CA MET A 180 9.18 28.21 5.31
C MET A 180 9.82 27.43 4.15
N LYS A 181 9.23 27.43 2.94
CA LYS A 181 9.68 26.62 1.80
C LYS A 181 11.19 26.72 1.57
N SER A 182 11.72 27.94 1.41
CA SER A 182 13.16 28.11 1.13
C SER A 182 14.05 27.59 2.26
N GLN A 183 13.63 27.76 3.51
CA GLN A 183 14.39 27.30 4.67
C GLN A 183 14.38 25.77 4.76
N LEU A 184 13.22 25.12 4.57
CA LEU A 184 13.10 23.66 4.63
C LEU A 184 13.94 22.96 3.56
N PHE A 185 13.96 23.46 2.32
CA PHE A 185 14.83 22.93 1.25
C PHE A 185 16.32 23.12 1.56
N LYS A 186 16.68 24.27 2.16
CA LYS A 186 18.06 24.54 2.58
C LYS A 186 18.51 23.60 3.70
N LEU A 187 17.65 23.34 4.68
CA LEU A 187 17.93 22.40 5.77
C LEU A 187 18.08 20.97 5.25
N ASN A 188 17.23 20.55 4.30
CA ASN A 188 17.38 19.25 3.64
C ASN A 188 18.72 19.13 2.91
N SER A 189 19.10 20.14 2.13
CA SER A 189 20.37 20.14 1.38
C SER A 189 21.59 20.13 2.30
N LYS A 190 21.52 20.81 3.46
CA LYS A 190 22.65 20.98 4.38
C LYS A 190 22.79 19.82 5.38
N TYR A 191 21.67 19.28 5.84
CA TYR A 191 21.61 18.37 6.99
C TYR A 191 20.84 17.07 6.72
N GLY A 192 20.23 16.93 5.54
CA GLY A 192 19.37 15.78 5.23
C GLY A 192 18.03 15.80 5.94
N SER A 193 17.60 16.93 6.53
CA SER A 193 16.30 17.02 7.22
C SER A 193 15.14 16.70 6.28
N HIS A 194 14.08 16.09 6.78
CA HIS A 194 12.89 15.84 5.99
C HIS A 194 12.14 17.14 5.71
N ILE A 195 11.95 17.45 4.42
CA ILE A 195 11.27 18.66 3.94
C ILE A 195 9.83 18.72 4.47
N CYS A 196 9.15 17.58 4.52
CA CYS A 196 7.81 17.44 5.07
C CYS A 196 7.79 17.18 6.59
N GLY A 197 8.92 17.24 7.30
CA GLY A 197 8.94 17.09 8.77
C GLY A 197 8.69 15.67 9.29
N GLU A 198 8.85 14.64 8.43
CA GLU A 198 8.60 13.23 8.77
C GLU A 198 9.48 12.68 9.90
N GLY A 199 10.63 13.28 10.17
CA GLY A 199 11.52 12.92 11.26
C GLY A 199 11.14 13.57 12.59
N GLY A 200 10.01 14.29 12.64
CA GLY A 200 9.61 15.10 13.78
C GLY A 200 10.31 16.45 13.84
N GLU A 201 10.96 16.88 12.75
CA GLU A 201 11.68 18.16 12.72
C GLU A 201 10.75 19.35 12.97
N TYR A 202 9.49 19.24 12.52
CA TYR A 202 8.43 20.18 12.84
C TYR A 202 7.05 19.52 12.80
N GLU A 203 6.10 20.10 13.53
CA GLU A 203 4.68 19.79 13.39
C GLU A 203 3.95 21.04 12.85
N SER A 204 2.78 20.82 12.24
CA SER A 204 2.02 21.89 11.60
C SER A 204 0.56 21.89 12.03
N PHE A 205 -0.09 23.04 11.89
CA PHE A 205 -1.53 23.19 12.04
C PHE A 205 -2.10 23.87 10.80
N THR A 206 -3.14 23.30 10.19
CA THR A 206 -3.74 23.83 8.96
C THR A 206 -4.86 24.79 9.29
N LEU A 207 -4.64 26.06 8.98
CA LEU A 207 -5.60 27.14 9.19
C LEU A 207 -6.64 27.17 8.07
N ASP A 208 -6.23 26.83 6.86
CA ASP A 208 -7.15 26.76 5.73
C ASP A 208 -6.76 25.73 4.68
N CYS A 209 -7.76 25.11 4.05
CA CYS A 209 -7.59 24.37 2.81
C CYS A 209 -8.89 24.40 1.98
N PRO A 210 -8.85 24.01 0.70
CA PRO A 210 -10.04 24.00 -0.16
C PRO A 210 -11.23 23.16 0.35
N LEU A 211 -11.00 22.18 1.24
CA LEU A 211 -12.09 21.40 1.83
C LEU A 211 -12.83 22.13 2.96
N PHE A 212 -12.26 23.20 3.50
CA PHE A 212 -12.89 23.95 4.58
C PHE A 212 -13.92 24.92 4.00
N LYS A 213 -15.11 24.98 4.58
CA LYS A 213 -16.15 25.99 4.28
C LYS A 213 -15.83 27.34 4.94
N LYS A 214 -15.17 27.32 6.09
CA LYS A 214 -14.68 28.49 6.83
C LYS A 214 -13.18 28.38 7.07
N LYS A 215 -12.45 29.48 7.05
CA LYS A 215 -11.03 29.46 7.42
C LYS A 215 -10.89 29.63 8.94
N ILE A 216 -9.88 29.01 9.52
CA ILE A 216 -9.54 29.14 10.94
C ILE A 216 -8.55 30.29 11.08
N VAL A 217 -8.82 31.22 11.99
CA VAL A 217 -7.96 32.37 12.28
C VAL A 217 -7.41 32.24 13.69
N LEU A 218 -6.09 32.33 13.82
CA LEU A 218 -5.39 32.32 15.09
C LEU A 218 -5.33 33.73 15.68
N ASP A 219 -6.07 33.98 16.76
CA ASP A 219 -6.13 35.29 17.42
C ASP A 219 -5.02 35.46 18.46
N LYS A 220 -4.74 34.40 19.21
CA LYS A 220 -3.79 34.43 20.32
C LYS A 220 -3.08 33.09 20.45
N SER A 221 -1.76 33.16 20.54
CA SER A 221 -0.88 32.03 20.77
C SER A 221 0.28 32.41 21.68
N GLU A 222 0.95 31.40 22.22
CA GLU A 222 2.13 31.54 23.07
C GLU A 222 3.20 30.54 22.65
N VAL A 223 4.46 30.98 22.62
CA VAL A 223 5.60 30.09 22.34
C VAL A 223 6.09 29.49 23.65
N ILE A 224 6.18 28.16 23.68
CA ILE A 224 6.65 27.39 24.84
C ILE A 224 7.94 26.67 24.43
N THR A 225 8.99 26.85 25.24
CA THR A 225 10.26 26.13 25.09
C THR A 225 10.29 24.93 26.03
N VAL A 226 10.44 23.74 25.46
CA VAL A 226 10.54 22.47 26.19
C VAL A 226 12.00 22.14 26.46
N SER A 227 12.84 22.32 25.45
CA SER A 227 14.30 22.13 25.53
C SER A 227 15.01 23.27 24.81
N ASP A 228 15.96 23.89 25.49
CA ASP A 228 16.78 24.98 24.96
C ASP A 228 18.16 24.46 24.49
N ASP A 229 18.15 23.34 23.76
CA ASP A 229 19.35 22.78 23.16
C ASP A 229 19.95 23.76 22.15
N ALA A 230 21.25 24.00 22.23
CA ALA A 230 21.92 25.01 21.42
C ALA A 230 21.89 24.71 19.90
N MET A 231 21.70 23.44 19.51
CA MET A 231 21.72 22.98 18.12
C MET A 231 20.31 22.69 17.58
N ALA A 232 19.42 22.14 18.41
CA ALA A 232 18.06 21.76 18.05
C ALA A 232 17.07 22.04 19.19
N PRO A 233 16.71 23.31 19.44
CA PRO A 233 15.75 23.64 20.48
C PRO A 233 14.38 23.03 20.16
N VAL A 234 13.72 22.49 21.19
CA VAL A 234 12.36 21.96 21.08
C VAL A 234 11.41 23.01 21.60
N THR A 235 10.67 23.62 20.67
CA THR A 235 9.69 24.67 20.98
C THR A 235 8.39 24.42 20.26
N TYR A 236 7.27 24.78 20.88
CA TYR A 236 5.94 24.67 20.28
C TYR A 236 5.07 25.90 20.53
N LEU A 237 4.01 26.02 19.73
CA LEU A 237 3.04 27.09 19.76
C LEU A 237 1.75 26.59 20.42
N LYS A 238 1.45 27.10 21.61
CA LYS A 238 0.18 26.84 22.30
C LYS A 238 -0.90 27.75 21.76
N LEU A 239 -2.02 27.18 21.30
CA LEU A 239 -3.08 27.91 20.61
C LEU A 239 -4.17 28.30 21.61
N HIS A 240 -4.17 29.56 22.07
CA HIS A 240 -5.06 30.03 23.14
C HIS A 240 -6.45 30.45 22.65
N LYS A 241 -6.52 31.07 21.48
CA LYS A 241 -7.78 31.56 20.93
C LYS A 241 -7.76 31.50 19.41
N LEU A 242 -8.78 30.85 18.85
CA LEU A 242 -9.05 30.80 17.42
C LEU A 242 -10.50 31.20 17.17
N HIS A 243 -10.81 31.58 15.94
CA HIS A 243 -12.19 31.73 15.48
C HIS A 243 -12.32 31.31 14.01
N LEU A 244 -13.56 31.15 13.54
CA LEU A 244 -13.87 30.83 12.16
C LEU A 244 -14.33 32.08 11.42
N GLU A 245 -13.75 32.32 10.25
CA GLU A 245 -14.20 33.34 9.31
C GLU A 245 -14.79 32.69 8.06
N ASP A 246 -15.91 33.23 7.59
CA ASP A 246 -16.50 32.81 6.33
C ASP A 246 -15.55 33.10 5.17
N LYS A 247 -15.48 32.15 4.23
CA LYS A 247 -14.75 32.35 3.00
C LYS A 247 -15.59 33.18 2.03
N PRO A 248 -14.97 34.05 1.21
CA PRO A 248 -15.68 34.62 0.08
C PRO A 248 -16.18 33.46 -0.79
N THR A 249 -17.45 33.52 -1.22
CA THR A 249 -18.15 32.46 -1.96
C THR A 249 -17.33 32.02 -3.18
N GLN A 250 -16.49 31.00 -3.00
CA GLN A 250 -15.78 30.37 -4.10
C GLN A 250 -16.64 29.21 -4.57
N GLN A 251 -16.93 29.17 -5.87
CA GLN A 251 -17.21 27.90 -6.52
C GLN A 251 -16.06 26.97 -6.12
N VAL A 252 -16.37 25.82 -5.55
CA VAL A 252 -15.38 24.76 -5.35
C VAL A 252 -14.97 24.35 -6.75
N ASP A 253 -13.97 25.04 -7.31
CA ASP A 253 -13.28 24.56 -8.49
C ASP A 253 -12.83 23.16 -8.11
N ILE A 254 -13.32 22.17 -8.87
CA ILE A 254 -12.99 20.77 -8.69
C ILE A 254 -11.47 20.74 -8.50
N ILE A 255 -11.02 20.35 -7.30
CA ILE A 255 -9.62 20.31 -6.92
C ILE A 255 -9.00 19.19 -7.76
N THR A 256 -8.68 19.48 -9.02
CA THR A 256 -7.89 18.57 -9.84
C THR A 256 -6.46 18.77 -9.39
N THR A 257 -6.00 17.94 -8.46
CA THR A 257 -4.59 17.96 -8.11
C THR A 257 -3.77 17.59 -9.37
N PRO A 258 -2.65 18.28 -9.67
CA PRO A 258 -1.86 18.01 -10.87
C PRO A 258 -1.41 16.54 -10.99
N VAL A 259 -1.34 15.82 -9.86
CA VAL A 259 -1.04 14.40 -9.76
C VAL A 259 -1.99 13.54 -10.60
N LEU A 260 -3.28 13.88 -10.64
CA LEU A 260 -4.28 13.15 -11.44
C LEU A 260 -4.09 13.38 -12.95
N ASN A 261 -3.49 14.52 -13.32
CA ASN A 261 -3.09 14.83 -14.69
C ASN A 261 -1.72 14.24 -15.06
N LYS A 262 -1.13 13.35 -14.25
CA LYS A 262 -0.29 12.30 -14.83
C LYS A 262 -1.20 11.39 -15.65
N THR A 263 -1.50 11.83 -16.87
CA THR A 263 -2.22 11.03 -17.86
C THR A 263 -1.54 9.66 -17.92
N ILE A 264 -2.28 8.59 -18.23
CA ILE A 264 -1.69 7.28 -18.53
C ILE A 264 -0.45 7.43 -19.43
N ASN A 265 -0.49 8.38 -20.36
CA ASN A 265 0.60 8.80 -21.24
C ASN A 265 1.87 9.30 -20.51
N GLN A 266 1.77 9.96 -19.35
CA GLN A 266 2.92 10.34 -18.52
C GLN A 266 3.47 9.13 -17.73
N LEU A 267 2.60 8.20 -17.35
CA LEU A 267 3.01 6.95 -16.68
C LEU A 267 3.64 5.96 -17.67
N VAL A 268 3.25 5.97 -18.95
CA VAL A 268 3.64 4.96 -19.96
C VAL A 268 4.55 5.49 -21.08
N GLY A 269 4.52 6.79 -21.40
CA GLY A 269 5.19 7.39 -22.57
C GLY A 269 4.32 7.36 -23.84
N ASN A 270 4.63 8.22 -24.82
CA ASN A 270 3.73 8.56 -25.94
C ASN A 270 3.88 7.76 -27.26
N ASN A 271 4.74 6.73 -27.35
CA ASN A 271 5.15 6.20 -28.67
C ASN A 271 4.98 4.69 -28.85
N HIS A 272 3.74 4.16 -28.85
CA HIS A 272 3.54 2.73 -29.12
C HIS A 272 2.39 2.42 -30.08
N VAL A 273 2.59 1.37 -30.90
CA VAL A 273 1.64 0.91 -31.91
C VAL A 273 0.53 0.14 -31.20
N LYS A 274 -0.73 0.60 -31.37
CA LYS A 274 -1.90 -0.15 -30.91
C LYS A 274 -2.03 -1.46 -31.71
N VAL A 275 -1.55 -2.56 -31.14
CA VAL A 275 -1.77 -3.89 -31.71
C VAL A 275 -3.20 -4.30 -31.38
N LYS A 276 -4.06 -4.37 -32.41
CA LYS A 276 -5.38 -4.99 -32.25
C LYS A 276 -5.18 -6.50 -32.11
N PRO A 277 -5.75 -7.14 -31.07
CA PRO A 277 -5.65 -8.59 -30.92
C PRO A 277 -6.28 -9.24 -32.15
N GLN A 278 -5.47 -9.96 -32.91
CA GLN A 278 -5.94 -10.79 -34.02
C GLN A 278 -5.60 -12.24 -33.66
N LEU A 279 -6.65 -13.05 -33.57
CA LEU A 279 -6.69 -14.49 -33.25
C LEU A 279 -6.89 -14.82 -31.76
N LYS A 280 -8.02 -15.50 -31.49
CA LYS A 280 -8.13 -16.45 -30.38
C LYS A 280 -7.56 -17.76 -30.88
N LEU A 281 -6.43 -18.21 -30.33
CA LEU A 281 -5.97 -19.57 -30.55
C LEU A 281 -7.09 -20.55 -30.16
N LYS A 282 -7.62 -21.27 -31.16
CA LYS A 282 -8.47 -22.44 -30.92
C LYS A 282 -7.57 -23.61 -30.57
N TRP A 283 -7.21 -23.71 -29.30
CA TRP A 283 -6.50 -24.86 -28.77
C TRP A 283 -7.42 -26.09 -28.86
N LYS A 284 -6.94 -27.16 -29.51
CA LYS A 284 -7.64 -28.45 -29.47
C LYS A 284 -7.57 -28.97 -28.04
N GLN A 285 -8.71 -29.07 -27.36
CA GLN A 285 -8.81 -29.92 -26.18
C GLN A 285 -8.35 -31.32 -26.59
N ASN A 286 -7.24 -31.77 -26.03
CA ASN A 286 -6.73 -33.10 -26.32
C ASN A 286 -7.62 -34.07 -25.53
N ASN A 287 -8.68 -34.57 -26.16
CA ASN A 287 -9.59 -35.56 -25.57
C ASN A 287 -8.93 -36.94 -25.37
N ASN A 288 -7.62 -37.08 -25.66
CA ASN A 288 -6.83 -38.26 -25.32
C ASN A 288 -6.41 -38.20 -23.85
N HIS A 289 -7.37 -38.30 -22.94
CA HIS A 289 -7.08 -38.65 -21.56
C HIS A 289 -7.03 -40.17 -21.46
N ASN A 290 -5.81 -40.72 -21.36
CA ASN A 290 -5.64 -42.05 -20.82
C ASN A 290 -6.27 -42.07 -19.42
N ASN A 291 -7.18 -43.02 -19.20
CA ASN A 291 -7.82 -43.38 -17.92
C ASN A 291 -6.82 -43.87 -16.83
N ASN A 292 -5.56 -43.45 -16.89
CA ASN A 292 -4.68 -43.62 -15.74
C ASN A 292 -5.20 -42.67 -14.66
N LYS A 293 -5.79 -43.25 -13.60
CA LYS A 293 -6.03 -42.56 -12.33
C LYS A 293 -4.88 -41.59 -12.09
N ASN A 294 -5.16 -40.29 -12.15
CA ASN A 294 -4.14 -39.25 -12.02
C ASN A 294 -3.41 -39.49 -10.70
N ASN A 295 -2.19 -40.02 -10.75
CA ASN A 295 -1.30 -40.03 -9.60
C ASN A 295 -0.92 -38.57 -9.35
N THR A 296 -1.73 -37.89 -8.54
CA THR A 296 -1.45 -36.55 -8.00
C THR A 296 -0.30 -36.68 -7.00
N THR A 297 0.90 -36.96 -7.52
CA THR A 297 2.09 -37.15 -6.70
C THR A 297 2.72 -35.78 -6.44
N ILE A 298 2.79 -35.42 -5.17
CA ILE A 298 3.53 -34.23 -4.73
C ILE A 298 5.02 -34.50 -4.95
N SER A 299 5.68 -33.59 -5.65
CA SER A 299 7.13 -33.60 -5.82
C SER A 299 7.79 -32.70 -4.79
N MET A 300 8.92 -33.13 -4.24
CA MET A 300 9.63 -32.35 -3.22
C MET A 300 11.12 -32.38 -3.48
N LYS A 301 11.77 -31.25 -3.23
CA LYS A 301 13.23 -31.14 -3.22
C LYS A 301 13.67 -30.25 -2.08
N LYS A 302 14.53 -30.78 -1.22
CA LYS A 302 15.16 -30.05 -0.13
C LYS A 302 16.61 -29.75 -0.48
N HIS A 303 17.06 -28.54 -0.21
CA HIS A 303 18.45 -28.14 -0.32
C HIS A 303 18.76 -27.14 0.78
N GLU A 304 19.60 -27.52 1.75
CA GLU A 304 19.89 -26.71 2.94
C GLU A 304 18.59 -26.27 3.64
N ASP A 305 18.41 -24.95 3.81
CA ASP A 305 17.27 -24.30 4.44
C ASP A 305 16.07 -24.12 3.51
N TYR A 306 16.20 -24.52 2.23
CA TYR A 306 15.15 -24.43 1.23
C TYR A 306 14.40 -25.75 1.05
N LEU A 307 13.09 -25.64 0.91
CA LEU A 307 12.21 -26.74 0.52
C LEU A 307 11.26 -26.28 -0.58
N VAL A 308 11.34 -26.94 -1.73
CA VAL A 308 10.39 -26.80 -2.84
C VAL A 308 9.39 -27.95 -2.75
N VAL A 309 8.11 -27.62 -2.75
CA VAL A 309 6.99 -28.56 -2.80
C VAL A 309 6.18 -28.21 -4.04
N GLY A 310 6.10 -29.11 -5.02
CA GLY A 310 5.39 -28.90 -6.27
C GLY A 310 4.30 -29.93 -6.50
N GLY A 311 3.24 -29.54 -7.22
CA GLY A 311 2.13 -30.42 -7.56
C GLY A 311 1.21 -30.72 -6.38
N ILE A 312 0.80 -29.69 -5.64
CA ILE A 312 -0.29 -29.81 -4.67
C ILE A 312 -1.59 -29.47 -5.38
N TYR A 313 -2.53 -30.41 -5.39
CA TYR A 313 -3.76 -30.31 -6.19
C TYR A 313 -4.99 -30.09 -5.31
N GLY A 314 -5.85 -29.15 -5.72
CA GLY A 314 -7.21 -29.00 -5.20
C GLY A 314 -8.19 -29.67 -6.15
N MET A 315 -8.51 -30.94 -5.87
CA MET A 315 -9.48 -31.74 -6.64
C MET A 315 -10.90 -31.54 -6.10
N LEU A 316 -11.89 -31.50 -7.00
CA LEU A 316 -13.29 -31.61 -6.60
C LEU A 316 -13.64 -33.05 -6.24
N CYS A 317 -14.52 -33.21 -5.25
CA CYS A 317 -15.08 -34.51 -4.91
C CYS A 317 -16.48 -34.75 -5.50
N ASP A 318 -17.22 -33.69 -5.86
CA ASP A 318 -18.54 -33.71 -6.51
C ASP A 318 -18.80 -32.36 -7.23
N GLU A 319 -19.85 -32.28 -8.08
CA GLU A 319 -20.18 -31.19 -9.02
C GLU A 319 -19.98 -29.74 -8.49
N LYS A 320 -19.70 -28.82 -9.45
CA LYS A 320 -19.32 -27.40 -9.29
C LYS A 320 -20.31 -26.56 -8.45
N SER A 321 -20.25 -26.68 -7.14
CA SER A 321 -20.84 -25.73 -6.19
C SER A 321 -19.75 -24.84 -5.61
N VAL A 322 -20.10 -23.62 -5.17
CA VAL A 322 -19.14 -22.71 -4.50
C VAL A 322 -18.49 -23.38 -3.27
N ASP A 323 -19.25 -24.23 -2.58
CA ASP A 323 -18.75 -25.03 -1.45
C ASP A 323 -17.69 -26.05 -1.87
N SER A 324 -17.73 -26.55 -3.10
CA SER A 324 -16.78 -27.53 -3.60
C SER A 324 -15.41 -26.92 -3.91
N ILE A 325 -15.34 -25.71 -4.49
CA ILE A 325 -14.08 -24.96 -4.69
C ILE A 325 -13.43 -24.57 -3.35
N LYS A 326 -14.25 -24.10 -2.42
CA LYS A 326 -13.79 -23.78 -1.06
C LYS A 326 -13.19 -25.02 -0.38
N SER A 327 -13.86 -26.16 -0.47
CA SER A 327 -13.37 -27.44 0.07
C SER A 327 -12.08 -27.90 -0.60
N ALA A 328 -12.00 -27.83 -1.93
CA ALA A 328 -10.79 -28.17 -2.68
C ALA A 328 -9.59 -27.28 -2.29
N THR A 329 -9.84 -25.99 -2.08
CA THR A 329 -8.82 -25.04 -1.62
C THR A 329 -8.36 -25.34 -0.19
N ILE A 330 -9.28 -25.65 0.72
CA ILE A 330 -8.95 -26.07 2.10
C ILE A 330 -8.06 -27.31 2.08
N LYS A 331 -8.45 -28.34 1.32
CA LYS A 331 -7.66 -29.58 1.18
C LYS A 331 -6.25 -29.32 0.66
N ALA A 332 -6.10 -28.53 -0.40
CA ALA A 332 -4.79 -28.18 -0.94
C ALA A 332 -3.91 -27.43 0.08
N MET A 333 -4.51 -26.49 0.82
CA MET A 333 -3.80 -25.74 1.86
C MET A 333 -3.42 -26.61 3.08
N ASP A 334 -4.28 -27.55 3.48
CA ASP A 334 -3.98 -28.51 4.55
C ASP A 334 -2.84 -29.45 4.14
N VAL A 335 -2.85 -29.91 2.89
CA VAL A 335 -1.75 -30.69 2.31
C VAL A 335 -0.46 -29.89 2.33
N LEU A 336 -0.46 -28.64 1.85
CA LEU A 336 0.72 -27.77 1.90
C LEU A 336 1.25 -27.64 3.33
N ALA A 337 0.38 -27.29 4.29
CA ALA A 337 0.74 -27.10 5.68
C ALA A 337 1.35 -28.37 6.30
N GLY A 338 0.69 -29.52 6.08
CA GLY A 338 1.17 -30.82 6.57
C GLY A 338 2.50 -31.22 5.94
N THR A 339 2.68 -31.01 4.63
CA THR A 339 3.93 -31.32 3.93
C THR A 339 5.08 -30.44 4.43
N LEU A 340 4.87 -29.14 4.62
CA LEU A 340 5.90 -28.27 5.20
C LEU A 340 6.27 -28.73 6.62
N GLN A 341 5.27 -29.00 7.46
CA GLN A 341 5.49 -29.42 8.85
C GLN A 341 6.27 -30.73 8.96
N GLN A 342 5.98 -31.72 8.11
CA GLN A 342 6.71 -32.98 8.04
C GLN A 342 8.21 -32.80 7.76
N HIS A 343 8.61 -31.67 7.16
CA HIS A 343 9.99 -31.38 6.79
C HIS A 343 10.64 -30.29 7.64
N GLY A 344 10.01 -29.92 8.77
CA GLY A 344 10.50 -28.92 9.71
C GLY A 344 10.26 -27.47 9.28
N HIS A 345 9.40 -27.24 8.30
CA HIS A 345 8.99 -25.91 7.86
C HIS A 345 7.54 -25.63 8.31
N SER A 346 7.13 -24.37 8.25
CA SER A 346 5.77 -23.93 8.51
C SER A 346 5.28 -23.01 7.40
N LEU A 347 3.98 -22.66 7.40
CA LEU A 347 3.45 -21.67 6.46
C LEU A 347 4.13 -20.28 6.59
N LYS A 348 4.73 -19.96 7.75
CA LYS A 348 5.51 -18.72 7.92
C LYS A 348 6.82 -18.73 7.14
N ASP A 349 7.31 -19.92 6.80
CA ASP A 349 8.52 -20.12 6.00
C ASP A 349 8.23 -20.10 4.50
N ALA A 350 6.95 -20.16 4.10
CA ALA A 350 6.57 -20.01 2.70
C ALA A 350 7.01 -18.63 2.18
N THR A 351 7.88 -18.66 1.18
CA THR A 351 8.51 -17.48 0.60
C THR A 351 7.80 -17.08 -0.68
N TYR A 352 7.52 -18.05 -1.54
CA TYR A 352 6.95 -17.83 -2.86
C TYR A 352 6.00 -18.96 -3.26
N ILE A 353 4.85 -18.61 -3.82
CA ILE A 353 3.83 -19.56 -4.28
C ILE A 353 3.46 -19.27 -5.74
N HIS A 354 3.53 -20.30 -6.58
CA HIS A 354 2.80 -20.31 -7.85
C HIS A 354 1.44 -20.94 -7.62
N LEU A 355 0.39 -20.21 -7.96
CA LEU A 355 -0.98 -20.67 -7.88
C LEU A 355 -1.58 -20.71 -9.29
N TYR A 356 -1.87 -21.92 -9.75
CA TYR A 356 -2.56 -22.15 -11.00
C TYR A 356 -4.03 -22.43 -10.70
N ILE A 357 -4.94 -21.78 -11.41
CA ILE A 357 -6.38 -22.00 -11.26
C ILE A 357 -7.01 -22.36 -12.59
N ALA A 358 -8.05 -23.19 -12.59
CA ALA A 358 -8.74 -23.57 -13.82
C ALA A 358 -9.59 -22.40 -14.38
N ASP A 359 -10.22 -21.63 -13.49
CA ASP A 359 -11.14 -20.54 -13.83
C ASP A 359 -10.85 -19.31 -12.95
N MET A 360 -10.67 -18.14 -13.58
CA MET A 360 -10.37 -16.89 -12.87
C MET A 360 -11.58 -16.35 -12.10
N SER A 361 -12.80 -16.83 -12.37
CA SER A 361 -13.98 -16.51 -11.55
C SER A 361 -13.89 -17.04 -10.12
N ASP A 362 -13.11 -18.10 -9.88
CA ASP A 362 -12.89 -18.68 -8.54
C ASP A 362 -11.90 -17.89 -7.68
N PHE A 363 -11.23 -16.86 -8.25
CA PHE A 363 -10.16 -16.10 -7.61
C PHE A 363 -10.54 -15.55 -6.22
N HIS A 364 -11.74 -14.98 -6.09
CA HIS A 364 -12.20 -14.40 -4.82
C HIS A 364 -12.49 -15.48 -3.76
N VAL A 365 -13.08 -16.62 -4.16
CA VAL A 365 -13.37 -17.73 -3.26
C VAL A 365 -12.07 -18.35 -2.74
N ILE A 366 -11.11 -18.61 -3.64
CA ILE A 366 -9.79 -19.14 -3.28
C ILE A 366 -9.06 -18.18 -2.32
N ASN A 367 -9.05 -16.88 -2.61
CA ASN A 367 -8.43 -15.88 -1.74
C ASN A 367 -9.08 -15.83 -0.34
N SER A 368 -10.41 -16.04 -0.25
CA SER A 368 -11.12 -16.07 1.04
C SER A 368 -10.67 -17.23 1.94
N VAL A 369 -10.30 -18.36 1.35
CA VAL A 369 -9.71 -19.52 2.07
C VAL A 369 -8.25 -19.23 2.38
N TYR A 370 -7.47 -18.80 1.38
CA TYR A 370 -6.04 -18.55 1.49
C TYR A 370 -5.69 -17.56 2.62
N LYS A 371 -6.49 -16.50 2.79
CA LYS A 371 -6.32 -15.50 3.88
C LYS A 371 -6.43 -16.10 5.28
N LYS A 372 -7.10 -17.25 5.45
CA LYS A 372 -7.22 -17.93 6.76
C LYS A 372 -5.93 -18.64 7.16
N TYR A 373 -5.18 -19.13 6.17
CA TYR A 373 -3.90 -19.81 6.37
C TYR A 373 -2.75 -18.81 6.49
N PHE A 374 -2.71 -17.81 5.62
CA PHE A 374 -1.70 -16.76 5.65
C PHE A 374 -2.28 -15.48 6.25
N LYS A 375 -2.26 -15.39 7.58
CA LYS A 375 -2.82 -14.25 8.32
C LYS A 375 -1.96 -12.99 8.24
N ARG A 376 -0.64 -13.17 8.34
CA ARG A 376 0.35 -12.08 8.36
C ARG A 376 1.47 -12.45 7.41
N GLU A 377 2.02 -11.45 6.74
CA GLU A 377 3.24 -11.61 5.96
C GLU A 377 3.18 -12.77 4.95
N PRO A 378 2.11 -12.85 4.13
CA PRO A 378 1.93 -13.95 3.19
C PRO A 378 3.13 -14.06 2.23
N PRO A 379 3.37 -15.24 1.64
CA PRO A 379 4.36 -15.38 0.58
C PRO A 379 4.04 -14.44 -0.58
N SER A 380 5.05 -14.11 -1.38
CA SER A 380 4.78 -13.55 -2.70
C SER A 380 4.13 -14.61 -3.56
N ARG A 381 3.29 -14.17 -4.50
CA ARG A 381 2.43 -15.09 -5.24
C ARG A 381 2.23 -14.65 -6.67
N VAL A 382 2.28 -15.62 -7.58
CA VAL A 382 1.74 -15.50 -8.93
C VAL A 382 0.48 -16.33 -9.01
N CYS A 383 -0.58 -15.76 -9.60
CA CYS A 383 -1.86 -16.44 -9.75
C CYS A 383 -2.37 -16.31 -11.19
N VAL A 384 -2.29 -17.39 -11.96
CA VAL A 384 -2.68 -17.39 -13.37
C VAL A 384 -3.67 -18.51 -13.67
N ALA A 385 -4.59 -18.27 -14.61
CA ALA A 385 -5.47 -19.33 -15.07
C ALA A 385 -4.71 -20.23 -16.04
N VAL A 386 -4.85 -21.55 -15.92
CA VAL A 386 -4.27 -22.53 -16.86
C VAL A 386 -5.25 -23.66 -17.12
N TRP A 387 -5.03 -24.43 -18.19
CA TRP A 387 -5.78 -25.66 -18.43
C TRP A 387 -5.25 -26.78 -17.53
N LEU A 388 -5.90 -26.99 -16.39
CA LEU A 388 -5.64 -28.10 -15.49
C LEU A 388 -6.36 -29.37 -15.96
N ALA A 389 -5.88 -30.54 -15.51
CA ALA A 389 -6.52 -31.83 -15.80
C ALA A 389 -7.98 -31.87 -15.28
N HIS A 390 -8.84 -32.71 -15.89
CA HIS A 390 -10.23 -32.86 -15.45
C HIS A 390 -10.30 -33.11 -13.93
N ASP A 391 -11.24 -32.41 -13.28
CA ASP A 391 -11.51 -32.36 -11.84
C ASP A 391 -10.51 -31.60 -10.96
N CYS A 392 -9.38 -31.14 -11.52
CA CYS A 392 -8.44 -30.26 -10.83
C CYS A 392 -8.83 -28.79 -11.04
N HIS A 393 -9.15 -28.09 -9.95
CA HIS A 393 -9.56 -26.67 -10.01
C HIS A 393 -8.45 -25.70 -9.65
N LEU A 394 -7.47 -26.17 -8.87
CA LEU A 394 -6.26 -25.43 -8.60
C LEU A 394 -5.08 -26.36 -8.40
N GLN A 395 -3.89 -25.87 -8.73
CA GLN A 395 -2.63 -26.49 -8.40
C GLN A 395 -1.73 -25.43 -7.79
N MET A 396 -0.96 -25.79 -6.77
CA MET A 396 0.02 -24.90 -6.16
C MET A 396 1.40 -25.53 -6.06
N ASP A 397 2.40 -24.69 -6.26
CA ASP A 397 3.80 -24.98 -5.95
C ASP A 397 4.27 -23.95 -4.91
N CYS A 398 5.04 -24.40 -3.92
CA CYS A 398 5.51 -23.58 -2.82
C CYS A 398 7.03 -23.73 -2.68
N LEU A 399 7.72 -22.59 -2.69
CA LEU A 399 9.07 -22.46 -2.18
C LEU A 399 9.01 -21.95 -0.74
N SER A 400 9.63 -22.69 0.17
CA SER A 400 9.78 -22.29 1.56
C SER A 400 11.24 -22.23 1.96
N HIS A 401 11.57 -21.31 2.87
CA HIS A 401 12.90 -21.12 3.40
C HIS A 401 12.84 -20.92 4.92
N HIS A 402 13.45 -21.85 5.66
CA HIS A 402 13.47 -21.85 7.11
C HIS A 402 14.89 -21.65 7.63
N ASN A 403 15.20 -20.42 8.06
CA ASN A 403 16.47 -20.08 8.68
C ASN A 403 16.26 -18.95 9.69
N GLU A 404 16.44 -19.26 10.98
CA GLU A 404 16.27 -18.30 12.08
C GLU A 404 17.30 -17.16 12.08
N LYS A 405 18.46 -17.38 11.46
CA LYS A 405 19.55 -16.39 11.38
C LYS A 405 19.35 -15.38 10.24
N GLN A 406 18.50 -15.70 9.26
CA GLN A 406 18.23 -14.81 8.13
C GLN A 406 16.90 -14.08 8.32
N THR A 407 16.96 -12.76 8.24
CA THR A 407 15.77 -11.92 8.36
C THR A 407 14.85 -12.10 7.15
N ARG A 408 13.54 -12.23 7.42
CA ARG A 408 12.49 -12.09 6.40
C ARG A 408 12.28 -10.61 6.17
N ASN A 409 12.33 -10.15 4.93
CA ASN A 409 11.89 -8.80 4.60
C ASN A 409 10.76 -8.87 3.58
N ASN A 410 9.59 -8.35 3.94
CA ASN A 410 8.41 -8.38 3.10
C ASN A 410 7.99 -6.97 2.72
N LEU A 411 7.64 -6.80 1.45
CA LEU A 411 6.83 -5.67 1.01
C LEU A 411 5.39 -6.16 0.85
N HIS A 412 4.53 -5.71 1.74
CA HIS A 412 3.10 -6.03 1.77
C HIS A 412 2.31 -4.73 1.83
N VAL A 413 1.89 -4.25 0.65
CA VAL A 413 1.11 -3.01 0.48
C VAL A 413 -0.36 -3.36 0.40
N GLN A 414 -1.14 -2.90 1.37
CA GLN A 414 -2.60 -3.10 1.42
C GLN A 414 -3.38 -1.80 1.33
N SER A 415 -2.77 -0.67 1.70
CA SER A 415 -3.35 0.66 1.49
C SER A 415 -3.30 1.09 0.03
N VAL A 416 -4.30 1.88 -0.36
CA VAL A 416 -4.32 2.57 -1.64
C VAL A 416 -3.43 3.81 -1.53
N SER A 417 -2.48 3.96 -2.46
CA SER A 417 -1.52 5.06 -2.49
C SER A 417 -1.19 5.49 -3.91
N HIS A 418 -0.49 6.61 -4.11
CA HIS A 418 0.03 6.98 -5.43
C HIS A 418 1.36 6.30 -5.79
N TRP A 419 2.01 5.62 -4.85
CA TRP A 419 3.32 5.01 -5.07
C TRP A 419 3.24 3.60 -5.67
N ALA A 420 2.49 2.69 -5.04
CA ALA A 420 2.37 1.30 -5.49
C ALA A 420 0.92 0.79 -5.37
N PRO A 421 0.50 -0.12 -6.26
CA PRO A 421 -0.83 -0.69 -6.18
C PRO A 421 -0.96 -1.56 -4.92
N ALA A 422 -2.08 -1.43 -4.24
CA ALA A 422 -2.48 -2.35 -3.18
C ALA A 422 -2.59 -3.78 -3.74
N ASN A 423 -2.32 -4.78 -2.91
CA ASN A 423 -2.53 -6.15 -3.31
C ASN A 423 -4.03 -6.42 -3.57
N ILE A 424 -4.33 -7.23 -4.59
CA ILE A 424 -5.72 -7.63 -4.92
C ILE A 424 -6.10 -8.99 -4.31
N GLY A 425 -5.24 -9.52 -3.44
CA GLY A 425 -5.39 -10.79 -2.75
C GLY A 425 -4.36 -10.95 -1.63
N PRO A 426 -4.43 -12.05 -0.86
CA PRO A 426 -3.58 -12.28 0.31
C PRO A 426 -2.16 -12.72 -0.09
N TYR A 427 -1.37 -11.80 -0.64
CA TYR A 427 0.04 -12.01 -1.02
C TYR A 427 0.87 -10.75 -0.78
N SER A 428 2.18 -10.94 -0.55
CA SER A 428 3.15 -9.84 -0.48
C SER A 428 3.64 -9.51 -1.88
N GLN A 429 3.80 -8.24 -2.23
CA GLN A 429 4.41 -7.81 -3.48
C GLN A 429 5.82 -8.37 -3.65
N CYS A 430 6.57 -8.48 -2.54
CA CYS A 430 7.88 -9.11 -2.53
C CYS A 430 8.15 -9.78 -1.19
N VAL A 431 8.86 -10.90 -1.21
CA VAL A 431 9.51 -11.51 -0.06
C VAL A 431 10.99 -11.64 -0.35
N THR A 432 11.85 -11.14 0.54
CA THR A 432 13.29 -11.28 0.43
C THR A 432 13.80 -12.28 1.46
N ARG A 433 14.64 -13.22 1.00
CA ARG A 433 15.42 -14.14 1.83
C ARG A 433 16.90 -14.05 1.42
N GLY A 434 17.77 -13.75 2.38
CA GLY A 434 19.17 -13.43 2.08
C GLY A 434 19.26 -12.27 1.07
N ASN A 435 19.80 -12.55 -0.10
CA ASN A 435 19.99 -11.57 -1.19
C ASN A 435 19.05 -11.80 -2.40
N VAL A 436 17.99 -12.61 -2.24
CA VAL A 436 17.07 -12.97 -3.34
C VAL A 436 15.69 -12.36 -3.09
N HIS A 437 15.14 -11.68 -4.11
CA HIS A 437 13.83 -11.02 -4.05
C HIS A 437 12.80 -11.82 -4.83
N TYR A 438 11.85 -12.46 -4.14
CA TYR A 438 10.76 -13.17 -4.79
C TYR A 438 9.60 -12.20 -5.02
N ILE A 439 9.47 -11.66 -6.23
CA ILE A 439 8.43 -10.67 -6.57
C ILE A 439 7.17 -11.38 -7.05
N ALA A 440 6.03 -10.99 -6.48
CA ALA A 440 4.72 -11.47 -6.89
C ALA A 440 4.38 -11.00 -8.30
N GLY A 441 3.38 -11.63 -8.92
CA GLY A 441 2.87 -11.21 -10.21
C GLY A 441 2.45 -9.74 -10.24
N GLN A 442 3.03 -8.97 -11.16
CA GLN A 442 2.72 -7.57 -11.36
C GLN A 442 1.86 -7.39 -12.61
N ILE A 443 0.71 -6.75 -12.44
CA ILE A 443 -0.18 -6.31 -13.53
C ILE A 443 -0.25 -4.78 -13.57
N GLY A 444 -0.66 -4.21 -14.71
CA GLY A 444 -0.67 -2.75 -14.95
C GLY A 444 -1.77 -1.99 -14.24
N LEU A 445 -1.86 -2.09 -12.90
CA LEU A 445 -2.80 -1.31 -12.09
C LEU A 445 -2.24 0.09 -11.82
N VAL A 446 -3.07 1.11 -12.00
CA VAL A 446 -2.74 2.49 -11.59
C VAL A 446 -2.92 2.59 -10.07
N PRO A 447 -1.84 2.83 -9.27
CA PRO A 447 -1.84 2.73 -7.81
C PRO A 447 -3.02 3.42 -7.10
N GLY A 448 -3.26 4.71 -7.38
CA GLY A 448 -4.26 5.49 -6.65
C GLY A 448 -5.70 5.11 -6.97
N SER A 449 -5.98 4.66 -8.20
CA SER A 449 -7.34 4.30 -8.65
C SER A 449 -7.63 2.80 -8.58
N MET A 450 -6.59 1.96 -8.49
CA MET A 450 -6.66 0.51 -8.61
C MET A 450 -7.33 0.02 -9.90
N LYS A 451 -7.42 0.88 -10.92
CA LYS A 451 -7.91 0.53 -12.26
C LYS A 451 -6.78 -0.02 -13.11
N LEU A 452 -7.08 -1.03 -13.91
CA LEU A 452 -6.16 -1.54 -14.91
C LEU A 452 -6.00 -0.51 -16.03
N VAL A 453 -4.77 -0.23 -16.42
CA VAL A 453 -4.49 0.67 -17.54
C VAL A 453 -4.98 0.03 -18.86
N GLU A 454 -5.48 0.84 -19.78
CA GLU A 454 -5.94 0.36 -21.07
C GLU A 454 -4.76 0.14 -22.03
N GLY A 455 -4.81 -0.95 -22.79
CA GLY A 455 -3.79 -1.29 -23.77
C GLY A 455 -2.73 -2.26 -23.24
N CYS A 456 -2.34 -3.20 -24.08
CA CYS A 456 -1.44 -4.29 -23.69
C CYS A 456 -0.03 -3.79 -23.39
N TYR A 457 0.48 -2.84 -24.20
CA TYR A 457 1.80 -2.26 -23.98
C TYR A 457 1.83 -1.46 -22.67
N GLU A 458 0.82 -0.62 -22.47
CA GLU A 458 0.63 0.19 -21.27
C GLU A 458 0.59 -0.69 -20.02
N GLN A 459 -0.12 -1.82 -20.09
CA GLN A 459 -0.17 -2.80 -19.00
C GLN A 459 1.20 -3.41 -18.71
N ALA A 460 1.91 -3.87 -19.75
CA ALA A 460 3.25 -4.45 -19.60
C ALA A 460 4.25 -3.45 -19.02
N TYR A 461 4.24 -2.22 -19.52
CA TYR A 461 5.15 -1.16 -19.13
C TYR A 461 4.90 -0.71 -17.69
N LEU A 462 3.64 -0.47 -17.31
CA LEU A 462 3.30 -0.07 -15.96
C LEU A 462 3.58 -1.20 -14.95
N ALA A 463 3.27 -2.45 -15.31
CA ALA A 463 3.63 -3.60 -14.48
C ALA A 463 5.15 -3.71 -14.25
N MET A 464 5.97 -3.44 -15.28
CA MET A 464 7.43 -3.43 -15.14
C MET A 464 7.93 -2.25 -14.27
N LYS A 465 7.27 -1.08 -14.36
CA LYS A 465 7.55 0.03 -13.42
C LYS A 465 7.27 -0.34 -11.97
N HIS A 466 6.24 -1.17 -11.71
CA HIS A 466 5.99 -1.70 -10.37
C HIS A 466 7.12 -2.61 -9.91
N VAL A 467 7.58 -3.54 -10.76
CA VAL A 467 8.76 -4.38 -10.47
C VAL A 467 9.99 -3.54 -10.12
N LYS A 468 10.33 -2.53 -10.95
CA LYS A 468 11.46 -1.63 -10.68
C LYS A 468 11.31 -0.87 -9.36
N SER A 469 10.10 -0.41 -9.05
CA SER A 469 9.81 0.31 -7.80
C SER A 469 10.00 -0.60 -6.58
N ILE A 470 9.57 -1.86 -6.68
CA ILE A 470 9.80 -2.89 -5.65
C ILE A 470 11.31 -3.12 -5.47
N LEU A 471 12.04 -3.41 -6.55
CA LEU A 471 13.50 -3.67 -6.51
C LEU A 471 14.30 -2.52 -5.88
N LYS A 472 13.87 -1.27 -6.12
CA LYS A 472 14.50 -0.07 -5.56
C LYS A 472 14.34 0.04 -4.04
N VAL A 473 13.21 -0.40 -3.48
CA VAL A 473 12.93 -0.25 -2.03
C VAL A 473 13.28 -1.47 -1.20
N MET A 474 13.34 -2.65 -1.81
CA MET A 474 13.79 -3.85 -1.13
C MET A 474 15.27 -3.74 -0.75
N LYS A 475 15.65 -4.45 0.32
CA LYS A 475 17.04 -4.50 0.81
C LYS A 475 17.58 -5.94 0.67
N PRO A 476 18.79 -6.14 0.12
CA PRO A 476 19.62 -5.11 -0.53
C PRO A 476 18.94 -4.53 -1.79
N PRO A 477 19.22 -3.27 -2.18
CA PRO A 477 18.64 -2.69 -3.39
C PRO A 477 19.15 -3.44 -4.63
N SER A 478 18.26 -3.68 -5.57
CA SER A 478 18.53 -4.43 -6.80
C SER A 478 17.95 -3.74 -8.03
N THR A 479 18.29 -4.23 -9.22
CA THR A 479 17.78 -3.74 -10.51
C THR A 479 17.39 -4.91 -11.42
N LEU A 480 16.79 -4.64 -12.58
CA LEU A 480 16.45 -5.70 -13.55
C LEU A 480 17.69 -6.46 -14.05
N ARG A 481 18.89 -5.86 -13.98
CA ARG A 481 20.15 -6.56 -14.29
C ARG A 481 20.37 -7.79 -13.42
N ASN A 482 19.88 -7.77 -12.18
CA ASN A 482 20.07 -8.84 -11.20
C ASN A 482 19.07 -9.98 -11.35
N THR A 483 18.21 -9.95 -12.37
CA THR A 483 17.12 -10.92 -12.56
C THR A 483 17.67 -12.34 -12.77
N ILE A 484 17.27 -13.25 -11.88
CA ILE A 484 17.56 -14.69 -11.97
C ILE A 484 16.51 -15.35 -12.85
N GLN A 485 15.23 -15.01 -12.68
CA GLN A 485 14.14 -15.56 -13.47
C GLN A 485 13.13 -14.46 -13.80
N CYS A 486 12.68 -14.45 -15.05
CA CYS A 486 11.56 -13.61 -15.48
C CYS A 486 10.57 -14.44 -16.29
N VAL A 487 9.31 -14.45 -15.88
CA VAL A 487 8.20 -15.05 -16.64
C VAL A 487 7.17 -13.96 -16.95
N CYS A 488 6.80 -13.87 -18.21
CA CYS A 488 5.75 -13.00 -18.71
C CYS A 488 4.55 -13.86 -19.11
N TYR A 489 3.48 -13.80 -18.34
CA TYR A 489 2.23 -14.46 -18.67
C TYR A 489 1.38 -13.54 -19.54
N ILE A 490 0.83 -14.08 -20.63
CA ILE A 490 0.19 -13.30 -21.69
C ILE A 490 -1.13 -13.97 -22.11
N THR A 491 -2.20 -13.21 -22.30
CA THR A 491 -3.51 -13.77 -22.67
C THR A 491 -3.73 -13.99 -24.17
N VAL A 492 -2.92 -13.34 -25.02
CA VAL A 492 -3.00 -13.44 -26.48
C VAL A 492 -1.59 -13.57 -27.06
N ASP A 493 -1.36 -14.57 -27.91
CA ASP A 493 -0.05 -14.85 -28.54
C ASP A 493 0.56 -13.65 -29.29
N THR A 494 -0.25 -12.88 -30.01
CA THR A 494 0.20 -11.66 -30.70
C THR A 494 0.81 -10.61 -29.76
N PHE A 495 0.48 -10.63 -28.46
CA PHE A 495 1.04 -9.73 -27.47
C PHE A 495 2.44 -10.11 -27.00
N VAL A 496 2.97 -11.29 -27.36
CA VAL A 496 4.37 -11.68 -27.07
C VAL A 496 5.36 -10.68 -27.63
N ASN A 497 5.15 -10.17 -28.85
CA ASN A 497 6.03 -9.17 -29.45
C ASN A 497 5.94 -7.81 -28.73
N VAL A 498 4.77 -7.48 -28.18
CA VAL A 498 4.56 -6.27 -27.38
C VAL A 498 5.32 -6.37 -26.06
N ALA A 499 5.23 -7.52 -25.39
CA ALA A 499 5.93 -7.79 -24.14
C ALA A 499 7.46 -7.79 -24.33
N ARG A 500 7.96 -8.38 -25.42
CA ARG A 500 9.38 -8.35 -25.79
C ARG A 500 9.90 -6.94 -25.98
N LYS A 501 9.20 -6.15 -26.81
CA LYS A 501 9.54 -4.74 -27.02
C LYS A 501 9.57 -3.97 -25.70
N CYS A 502 8.58 -4.17 -24.83
CA CYS A 502 8.55 -3.55 -23.52
C CYS A 502 9.75 -3.98 -22.65
N TRP A 503 10.10 -5.26 -22.63
CA TRP A 503 11.27 -5.73 -21.88
C TRP A 503 12.57 -5.10 -22.38
N ASP A 504 12.77 -5.09 -23.70
CA ASP A 504 13.97 -4.53 -24.33
C ASP A 504 14.11 -3.03 -23.97
N GLU A 505 13.03 -2.26 -24.10
CA GLU A 505 13.00 -0.84 -23.73
C GLU A 505 13.30 -0.61 -22.24
N GLN A 506 12.82 -1.50 -21.37
CA GLN A 506 13.04 -1.39 -19.92
C GLN A 506 14.47 -1.75 -19.51
N CYS A 507 15.22 -2.40 -20.38
CA CYS A 507 16.56 -2.85 -20.09
C CYS A 507 17.66 -2.13 -20.90
N VAL A 508 17.31 -1.15 -21.74
CA VAL A 508 18.27 -0.37 -22.56
C VAL A 508 19.42 0.23 -21.74
N GLU A 509 19.17 0.55 -20.48
CA GLU A 509 20.17 1.14 -19.57
C GLU A 509 21.22 0.12 -19.05
N TYR A 510 21.04 -1.17 -19.31
CA TYR A 510 21.95 -2.22 -18.84
C TYR A 510 22.77 -2.77 -20.00
N GLU A 511 24.10 -2.70 -19.88
CA GLU A 511 25.06 -3.21 -20.88
C GLU A 511 24.91 -4.73 -21.11
N GLU A 512 24.54 -5.48 -20.07
CA GLU A 512 24.29 -6.92 -20.10
C GLU A 512 23.10 -7.27 -19.21
N ILE A 513 22.16 -8.06 -19.73
CA ILE A 513 21.03 -8.63 -18.98
C ILE A 513 21.27 -10.13 -18.87
N GLY A 514 21.27 -10.65 -17.63
CA GLY A 514 21.62 -12.04 -17.39
C GLY A 514 20.70 -13.04 -18.09
N ASN A 515 19.38 -12.93 -17.89
CA ASN A 515 18.40 -13.90 -18.37
C ASN A 515 17.27 -13.25 -19.17
N LEU A 516 16.95 -13.86 -20.32
CA LEU A 516 15.81 -13.47 -21.15
C LEU A 516 14.49 -13.96 -20.52
N PRO A 517 13.40 -13.18 -20.60
CA PRO A 517 12.10 -13.62 -20.10
C PRO A 517 11.56 -14.84 -20.84
N ILE A 518 10.89 -15.70 -20.09
CA ILE A 518 10.05 -16.77 -20.64
C ILE A 518 8.66 -16.21 -20.87
N TYR A 519 8.13 -16.35 -22.09
CA TYR A 519 6.80 -15.87 -22.46
C TYR A 519 5.83 -17.05 -22.48
N VAL A 520 4.77 -17.01 -21.67
CA VAL A 520 3.80 -18.10 -21.52
C VAL A 520 2.40 -17.58 -21.85
N VAL A 521 1.76 -18.20 -22.84
CA VAL A 521 0.37 -17.85 -23.20
C VAL A 521 -0.59 -18.60 -22.27
N VAL A 522 -1.45 -17.87 -21.57
CA VAL A 522 -2.41 -18.40 -20.59
C VAL A 522 -3.84 -17.94 -20.90
N PRO A 523 -4.88 -18.71 -20.53
CA PRO A 523 -6.27 -18.33 -20.76
C PRO A 523 -6.67 -16.97 -20.19
N HIS A 524 -6.37 -16.73 -18.92
CA HIS A 524 -6.84 -15.57 -18.18
C HIS A 524 -5.84 -15.16 -17.09
N LEU A 525 -5.82 -13.87 -16.80
CA LEU A 525 -5.05 -13.26 -15.71
C LEU A 525 -5.99 -12.52 -14.76
N PRO A 526 -5.55 -12.24 -13.51
CA PRO A 526 -6.33 -11.45 -12.56
C PRO A 526 -6.77 -10.12 -13.16
N LYS A 527 -7.97 -9.65 -12.78
CA LYS A 527 -8.59 -8.41 -13.27
C LYS A 527 -8.74 -8.33 -14.80
N ASN A 528 -8.72 -9.46 -15.51
CA ASN A 528 -8.69 -9.52 -16.97
C ASN A 528 -7.48 -8.80 -17.58
N SER A 529 -6.33 -8.81 -16.88
CA SER A 529 -5.08 -8.28 -17.43
C SER A 529 -4.69 -8.99 -18.72
N SER A 530 -4.06 -8.26 -19.63
CA SER A 530 -3.49 -8.82 -20.85
C SER A 530 -2.14 -9.48 -20.59
N ILE A 531 -1.39 -8.93 -19.63
CA ILE A 531 0.00 -9.30 -19.29
C ILE A 531 0.20 -9.28 -17.76
N GLU A 532 1.02 -10.19 -17.25
CA GLU A 532 1.53 -10.23 -15.87
C GLU A 532 3.02 -10.57 -15.88
N TRP A 533 3.84 -9.79 -15.17
CA TRP A 533 5.28 -10.04 -14.99
C TRP A 533 5.57 -10.68 -13.64
N GLN A 534 6.37 -11.74 -13.67
CA GLN A 534 6.91 -12.44 -12.51
C GLN A 534 8.43 -12.33 -12.55
N VAL A 535 9.06 -11.94 -11.45
CA VAL A 535 10.51 -11.69 -11.38
C VAL A 535 11.10 -12.26 -10.08
N ILE A 536 12.27 -12.87 -10.17
CA ILE A 536 13.13 -13.29 -9.03
C ILE A 536 14.50 -12.64 -9.17
#